data_AF-A0AA41YER4-F1
#
_entry.id   AF-A0AA41YER4-F1
#
_cell.length_a   1.000
_cell.length_b   1.000
_cell.length_c   1.000
_cell.angle_alpha   90.00
_cell.angle_beta   90.00
_cell.angle_gamma   90.00
#
_symmetry.space_group_name_H-M   'P 1'
#
loop_
_entity.id
_entity.type
_entity.pdbx_description
1 polymer ?
#
loop_
_entity_poly.entity_id
_entity_poly.type
_entity_poly.pdbx_seq_one_letter_code
_entity_poly.pdbx_strand_id
1 'polypeptide(L)'
;MPISDWWGGSYKLKEHELKNDAARNNLNEKSELLKLQMEKAYKELTESYQQISVAESLASQAREHLQVVTDNYEAGILSTSDLLEAQAIFLRNRKMAW
;
A
#
# COMPACT_ATOMS: atom_id res chain seq x y z
N MET A 1 -49.63 -31.54 -28.90
CA MET A 1 -48.81 -30.63 -28.07
C MET A 1 -49.58 -29.33 -27.91
N PRO A 2 -49.82 -28.84 -26.69
CA PRO A 2 -50.55 -27.59 -26.47
C PRO A 2 -49.67 -26.39 -26.83
N ILE A 3 -50.30 -25.35 -27.38
CA ILE A 3 -49.67 -24.06 -27.75
C ILE A 3 -48.99 -23.34 -26.57
N SER A 4 -49.37 -23.66 -25.32
CA SER A 4 -48.77 -23.12 -24.10
C SER A 4 -47.32 -23.59 -23.86
N ASP A 5 -46.95 -24.78 -24.33
CA ASP A 5 -45.58 -25.30 -24.19
C ASP A 5 -44.57 -24.48 -25.01
N TRP A 6 -45.00 -23.85 -26.10
CA TRP A 6 -44.13 -23.04 -26.95
C TRP A 6 -43.76 -21.70 -26.32
N TRP A 7 -44.67 -21.09 -25.55
CA TRP A 7 -44.38 -19.87 -24.78
C TRP A 7 -43.59 -20.15 -23.50
N GLY A 8 -43.81 -21.30 -22.85
CA GLY A 8 -43.01 -21.72 -21.69
C GLY A 8 -41.55 -22.01 -22.06
N GLY A 9 -41.31 -22.60 -23.24
CA GLY A 9 -39.96 -22.84 -23.77
C GLY A 9 -39.20 -21.56 -24.11
N SER A 10 -39.85 -20.58 -24.75
CA SER A 10 -39.22 -19.30 -25.08
C SER A 10 -38.83 -18.49 -23.85
N TYR A 11 -39.66 -18.50 -22.80
CA TYR A 11 -39.35 -17.82 -21.54
C TYR A 11 -38.13 -18.44 -20.84
N LYS A 12 -38.08 -19.77 -20.74
CA LYS A 12 -36.92 -20.49 -20.18
C LYS A 12 -35.65 -20.19 -20.97
N LEU A 13 -35.72 -20.17 -22.31
CA LEU A 13 -34.57 -19.82 -23.14
C LEU A 13 -34.07 -18.40 -22.83
N LYS A 14 -34.99 -17.43 -22.68
CA LYS A 14 -34.62 -16.06 -22.33
C LYS A 14 -34.00 -15.96 -20.93
N GLU A 15 -34.52 -16.70 -19.96
CA GLU A 15 -33.96 -16.77 -18.62
C GLU A 15 -32.53 -17.36 -18.63
N HIS A 16 -32.30 -18.43 -19.40
CA HIS A 16 -30.97 -19.02 -19.55
C HIS A 16 -29.99 -18.06 -20.23
N GLU A 17 -30.43 -17.32 -21.24
CA GLU A 17 -29.63 -16.27 -21.89
C GLU A 17 -29.20 -15.20 -20.89
N LEU A 18 -30.15 -14.65 -20.12
CA LEU A 18 -29.86 -13.65 -19.07
C LEU A 18 -28.89 -14.18 -18.00
N LYS A 19 -29.03 -15.44 -17.58
CA LYS A 19 -28.10 -16.07 -16.64
C LYS A 19 -26.70 -16.20 -17.23
N ASN A 20 -26.58 -16.56 -18.50
CA ASN A 20 -25.29 -16.65 -19.18
C ASN A 20 -24.63 -15.28 -19.31
N ASP A 21 -25.39 -14.24 -19.66
CA ASP A 21 -24.88 -12.89 -19.77
C ASP A 21 -24.43 -12.35 -18.42
N ALA A 22 -25.22 -12.58 -17.35
CA ALA A 22 -24.83 -12.24 -15.99
C ALA A 22 -23.54 -12.96 -15.56
N ALA A 23 -23.42 -14.26 -15.86
CA ALA A 23 -22.22 -15.03 -15.55
C ALA A 23 -20.99 -14.50 -16.33
N ARG A 24 -21.13 -14.17 -17.61
CA ARG A 24 -20.07 -13.57 -18.43
C ARG A 24 -19.62 -12.23 -17.89
N ASN A 25 -20.57 -11.36 -17.54
CA ASN A 25 -20.27 -10.05 -16.96
C ASN A 25 -19.54 -10.19 -15.62
N ASN A 26 -19.99 -11.10 -14.75
CA ASN A 26 -19.34 -11.37 -13.46
C ASN A 26 -17.90 -11.88 -13.63
N LEU A 27 -17.67 -12.77 -14.62
CA LEU A 27 -16.32 -13.24 -14.93
C LEU A 27 -15.43 -12.11 -15.44
N ASN A 28 -15.94 -11.22 -16.31
CA ASN A 28 -15.17 -10.08 -16.80
C ASN A 28 -14.82 -9.11 -15.65
N GLU A 29 -15.81 -8.73 -14.84
CA GLU A 29 -15.62 -7.87 -13.67
C GLU A 29 -14.58 -8.43 -12.70
N LYS A 30 -14.68 -9.72 -12.34
CA LYS A 30 -13.70 -10.36 -11.47
C LYS A 30 -12.31 -10.42 -12.08
N SER A 31 -12.21 -10.63 -13.39
CA SER A 31 -10.93 -10.65 -14.08
C SER A 31 -10.27 -9.28 -14.07
N GLU A 32 -11.04 -8.21 -14.24
CA GLU A 32 -10.56 -6.83 -14.13
C GLU A 32 -10.14 -6.49 -12.69
N LEU A 33 -10.93 -6.89 -11.70
CA LEU A 33 -10.59 -6.72 -10.28
C LEU A 33 -9.31 -7.46 -9.91
N LEU A 34 -9.11 -8.68 -10.41
CA LEU A 34 -7.87 -9.43 -10.18
C LEU A 34 -6.65 -8.71 -10.77
N LYS A 35 -6.76 -8.18 -12.00
CA LYS A 35 -5.68 -7.38 -12.61
C LYS A 35 -5.35 -6.16 -11.75
N LEU A 36 -6.36 -5.43 -11.30
CA LEU A 36 -6.17 -4.27 -10.43
C LEU A 36 -5.49 -4.64 -9.11
N GLN A 37 -5.89 -5.76 -8.50
CA GLN A 37 -5.27 -6.26 -7.26
C GLN A 37 -3.81 -6.64 -7.46
N MET A 38 -3.47 -7.28 -8.59
CA MET A 38 -2.08 -7.61 -8.92
C MET A 38 -1.23 -6.35 -9.10
N GLU A 39 -1.73 -5.35 -9.82
CA GLU A 39 -1.05 -4.07 -10.00
C GLU A 39 -0.86 -3.35 -8.66
N LYS A 40 -1.89 -3.35 -7.81
CA LYS A 40 -1.82 -2.77 -6.47
C LYS A 40 -0.76 -3.46 -5.62
N ALA A 41 -0.76 -4.80 -5.56
CA ALA A 41 0.21 -5.56 -4.78
C ALA A 41 1.65 -5.32 -5.27
N TYR A 42 1.85 -5.21 -6.59
CA TYR A 42 3.15 -4.87 -7.16
C TYR A 42 3.63 -3.46 -6.76
N LYS A 43 2.71 -2.47 -6.79
CA LYS A 43 3.02 -1.11 -6.34
C LYS A 43 3.34 -1.06 -4.86
N GLU A 44 2.54 -1.70 -4.01
CA GLU A 44 2.78 -1.76 -2.56
C GLU A 44 4.14 -2.39 -2.24
N LEU A 45 4.52 -3.46 -2.94
CA LEU A 45 5.85 -4.07 -2.80
C LEU A 45 6.96 -3.08 -3.18
N THR A 46 6.82 -2.41 -4.32
CA THR A 46 7.82 -1.45 -4.81
C THR A 46 7.96 -0.24 -3.89
N GLU A 47 6.83 0.31 -3.42
CA GLU A 47 6.79 1.40 -2.46
C GLU A 47 7.41 1.00 -1.12
N SER A 48 7.12 -0.21 -0.63
CA SER A 48 7.73 -0.73 0.60
C SER A 48 9.25 -0.85 0.48
N TYR A 49 9.77 -1.34 -0.65
CA TYR A 49 11.21 -1.35 -0.91
C TYR A 49 11.82 0.05 -0.93
N GLN A 50 11.15 1.03 -1.53
CA GLN A 50 11.61 2.42 -1.54
C GLN A 50 11.59 3.02 -0.12
N GLN A 51 10.57 2.71 0.67
CA GLN A 51 10.46 3.17 2.06
C GLN A 51 11.62 2.66 2.93
N ILE A 52 12.11 1.44 2.71
CA ILE A 52 13.30 0.92 3.39
C ILE A 52 14.51 1.83 3.10
N SER A 53 14.77 2.14 1.83
CA SER A 53 15.90 3.00 1.46
C SER A 53 15.79 4.41 2.05
N VAL A 54 14.57 4.96 2.08
CA VAL A 54 14.31 6.26 2.73
C VAL A 54 14.54 6.19 4.24
N ALA A 55 14.08 5.12 4.90
CA ALA A 55 14.28 4.92 6.34
C ALA A 55 15.76 4.80 6.71
N GLU A 56 16.55 4.08 5.89
CA GLU A 56 18.00 3.99 6.05
C GLU A 56 18.69 5.35 5.92
N SER A 57 18.30 6.16 4.92
CA SER A 57 18.85 7.51 4.76
C SER A 57 18.48 8.41 5.93
N LEU A 58 17.23 8.38 6.41
CA LEU A 58 16.80 9.15 7.58
C LEU A 58 17.54 8.74 8.86
N ALA A 59 17.86 7.45 9.02
CA ALA A 59 18.68 6.97 10.13
C ALA A 59 20.13 7.46 10.05
N SER A 60 20.72 7.54 8.84
CA SER A 60 22.04 8.13 8.64
C SER A 60 22.04 9.63 8.96
N GLN A 61 21.10 10.38 8.39
CA GLN A 61 20.98 11.82 8.61
C GLN A 61 20.76 12.16 10.09
N ALA A 62 19.93 11.39 10.81
CA ALA A 62 19.73 11.60 12.24
C ALA A 62 20.97 11.30 13.07
N ARG A 63 21.80 10.33 12.66
CA ARG A 63 23.08 10.04 13.31
C ARG A 63 24.08 11.17 13.09
N GLU A 64 24.22 11.63 11.85
CA GLU A 64 25.09 12.76 11.51
C GLU A 64 24.66 14.03 12.25
N HIS A 65 23.35 14.30 12.31
CA HIS A 65 22.82 15.43 13.07
C HIS A 65 23.16 15.33 14.56
N LEU A 66 22.97 14.17 15.18
CA LEU A 66 23.35 13.95 16.57
C LEU A 66 24.85 14.17 16.79
N GLN A 67 25.70 13.71 15.89
CA GLN A 67 27.14 13.92 15.98
C GLN A 67 27.49 15.42 15.93
N VAL A 68 26.97 16.16 14.95
CA VAL A 68 27.19 17.60 14.82
C VAL A 68 26.70 18.37 16.05
N VAL A 69 25.53 18.02 16.59
CA VAL A 69 24.99 18.68 17.79
C VAL A 69 25.85 18.35 19.02
N THR A 70 26.35 17.12 19.13
CA THR A 70 27.25 16.72 20.22
C THR A 70 28.56 17.51 20.18
N ASP A 71 29.21 17.59 19.02
CA ASP A 71 30.46 18.32 18.85
C ASP A 71 30.30 19.81 19.21
N ASN A 72 29.19 20.43 18.77
CA ASN A 72 28.89 21.84 19.09
C ASN A 72 28.51 22.05 20.57
N TYR A 73 27.86 21.08 21.20
CA TYR A 73 27.59 21.12 22.63
C TYR A 73 28.89 21.02 23.44
N GLU A 74 29.80 20.13 23.08
CA GLU A 74 31.12 20.00 23.71
C GLU A 74 31.98 21.26 23.52
N ALA A 75 31.84 21.94 22.39
CA ALA A 75 32.44 23.24 22.13
C ALA A 75 31.77 24.41 22.89
N GLY A 76 30.68 24.17 23.62
CA GLY A 76 29.93 25.18 24.37
C GLY A 76 29.07 26.11 23.51
N ILE A 77 28.81 25.75 22.25
CA ILE A 77 28.04 26.55 21.28
C ILE A 77 26.54 26.30 21.43
N LEU A 78 26.16 25.04 21.69
CA LEU A 78 24.75 24.62 21.83
C LEU A 78 24.40 24.28 23.27
N SER A 79 23.10 24.32 23.57
CA SER A 79 22.58 24.03 24.91
C SER A 79 22.36 22.53 25.14
N THR A 80 22.19 22.15 26.40
CA THR A 80 21.76 20.78 26.76
C THR A 80 20.39 20.40 26.18
N SER A 81 19.51 21.38 25.96
CA SER A 81 18.19 21.16 25.36
C SER A 81 18.32 20.69 23.91
N ASP A 82 19.19 21.34 23.13
CA ASP A 82 19.44 21.00 21.72
C ASP A 82 20.01 19.58 21.60
N LEU A 83 20.91 19.21 22.52
CA LEU A 83 21.47 17.86 22.59
C LEU A 83 20.40 16.79 22.89
N LEU A 84 19.49 17.07 23.83
CA LEU A 84 18.40 16.14 24.17
C LEU A 84 17.41 15.98 23.00
N GLU A 85 17.13 17.06 22.28
CA GLU A 85 16.26 17.01 21.10
C GLU A 85 16.88 16.16 19.99
N ALA A 86 18.17 16.36 19.68
CA ALA A 86 18.87 15.56 18.68
C ALA A 86 18.89 14.06 19.05
N GLN A 87 19.09 13.73 20.34
CA GLN A 87 19.00 12.35 20.83
C GLN A 87 17.59 11.77 20.67
N ALA A 88 16.55 12.55 20.96
CA ALA A 88 15.16 12.11 20.80
C ALA A 88 14.84 11.81 19.33
N ILE A 89 15.27 12.67 18.40
CA ILE A 89 15.11 12.47 16.95
C ILE A 89 15.83 11.20 16.50
N PHE A 90 17.09 11.00 16.92
CA PHE A 90 17.85 9.80 16.60
C PHE A 90 17.17 8.51 17.11
N LEU A 91 16.71 8.51 18.38
CA LEU A 91 16.03 7.37 18.96
C LEU A 91 14.71 7.05 18.25
N ARG A 92 13.96 8.08 17.83
CA ARG A 92 12.71 7.93 17.08
C ARG A 92 12.96 7.31 15.70
N ASN A 93 13.91 7.85 14.94
CA ASN A 93 14.22 7.35 13.60
C ASN A 93 14.83 5.94 13.64
N ARG A 94 15.63 5.63 14.67
CA ARG A 94 16.12 4.27 14.90
C ARG A 94 14.99 3.28 15.16
N LYS A 95 13.96 3.65 15.94
CA LYS A 95 12.79 2.78 16.18
C LYS A 95 11.94 2.56 14.93
N MET A 96 11.93 3.49 13.98
CA MET A 96 11.17 3.34 12.73
C MET A 96 11.83 2.36 11.74
N ALA A 97 13.12 2.07 11.92
CA ALA A 97 13.88 1.19 11.03
C ALA A 97 13.81 -0.31 11.42
N TRP A 98 13.17 -0.67 12.55
CA TRP A 98 13.14 -2.04 13.09
C TRP A 98 11.77 -2.41 13.67
#